data_AF-A0A724X0V9-F1
#
_entry.id   AF-A0A724X0V9-F1
#
_cell.length_a   1.000
_cell.length_b   1.000
_cell.length_c   1.000
_cell.angle_alpha   90.00
_cell.angle_beta   90.00
_cell.angle_gamma   90.00
#
_symmetry.space_group_name_H-M   'P 1'
#
loop_
_entity.id
_entity.type
_entity.pdbx_description
1 polymer ?
#
loop_
_entity_poly.entity_id
_entity_poly.type
_entity_poly.pdbx_seq_one_letter_code
_entity_poly.pdbx_strand_id
1 'polypeptide(L)' 'MTYIMGILNVTPDSFSDGGQYVDVEQAIRQARQLVADGADAIDIGGESTRPGAAFVSVEEELA' A
#
# COMPACT_ATOMS: atom_id res chain seq x y z
N MET A 1 15.50 21.72 -3.44
CA MET A 1 15.69 20.41 -2.78
C MET A 1 14.79 19.42 -3.47
N THR A 2 15.24 18.18 -3.59
CA THR A 2 14.47 17.07 -4.17
C THR A 2 14.23 16.06 -3.06
N TYR A 3 13.03 15.49 -3.03
CA TYR A 3 12.64 14.46 -2.08
C TYR A 3 12.22 13.20 -2.83
N ILE A 4 12.40 12.03 -2.21
CA ILE A 4 12.00 10.73 -2.72
C ILE A 4 10.72 10.30 -2.01
N MET A 5 9.71 9.91 -2.78
CA MET A 5 8.46 9.36 -2.28
C MET A 5 8.40 7.87 -2.65
N GLY A 6 8.32 7.00 -1.64
CA GLY A 6 8.07 5.58 -1.84
C GLY A 6 6.58 5.32 -2.03
N ILE A 7 6.21 4.46 -2.98
CA ILE A 7 4.82 4.06 -3.23
C ILE A 7 4.56 2.72 -2.53
N LEU A 8 3.52 2.68 -1.70
CA LEU A 8 3.06 1.48 -0.98
C LEU A 8 1.60 1.20 -1.35
N ASN A 9 1.38 0.22 -2.23
CA ASN A 9 0.04 -0.18 -2.62
C ASN A 9 -0.49 -1.27 -1.66
N VAL A 10 -1.63 -1.01 -1.03
CA VAL A 10 -2.32 -1.88 -0.07
C VAL A 10 -3.69 -2.33 -0.63
N THR A 11 -3.71 -2.83 -1.87
CA THR A 11 -4.95 -3.15 -2.59
C THR A 11 -5.49 -4.55 -2.27
N PRO A 12 -6.81 -4.75 -2.08
CA PRO A 12 -7.39 -6.03 -1.64
C PRO A 12 -7.00 -7.25 -2.50
N ASP A 13 -6.78 -7.03 -3.80
CA ASP A 13 -6.38 -8.05 -4.78
C ASP A 13 -4.91 -8.47 -4.70
N SER A 14 -4.06 -7.71 -4.00
CA SER A 14 -2.65 -8.03 -3.75
C SER A 14 -2.44 -8.85 -2.47
N PHE A 15 -3.47 -9.01 -1.63
CA PHE A 15 -3.38 -9.54 -0.25
C PHE A 15 -4.36 -10.70 0.03
N SER A 16 -4.86 -11.38 -1.00
CA SER A 16 -5.97 -12.34 -0.90
C SER A 16 -5.73 -13.62 -0.08
N ASP A 17 -4.53 -13.87 0.43
CA ASP A 17 -4.13 -15.23 0.86
C ASP A 17 -3.99 -15.43 2.39
N GLY A 18 -4.23 -14.43 3.25
CA GLY A 18 -3.88 -14.62 4.67
C GLY A 18 -4.40 -13.68 5.75
N GLY A 19 -5.45 -12.89 5.52
CA GLY A 19 -6.21 -12.24 6.59
C GLY A 19 -5.68 -10.87 7.06
N GLN A 20 -6.62 -9.98 7.41
CA GLN A 20 -6.41 -8.55 7.70
C GLN A 20 -5.16 -8.23 8.56
N TYR A 21 -4.82 -9.07 9.53
CA TYR A 21 -3.68 -8.84 10.42
C TYR A 21 -2.32 -9.18 9.79
N VAL A 22 -2.26 -10.22 8.95
CA VAL A 22 -1.05 -10.56 8.20
C VAL A 22 -0.74 -9.45 7.20
N ASP A 23 -1.79 -8.87 6.61
CA ASP A 23 -1.70 -7.87 5.55
C ASP A 23 -1.16 -6.51 6.06
N VAL A 24 -1.64 -6.05 7.22
CA VAL A 24 -1.13 -4.83 7.87
C VAL A 24 0.34 -4.98 8.27
N GLU A 25 0.74 -6.13 8.81
CA GLU A 25 2.15 -6.35 9.16
C GLU A 25 3.05 -6.36 7.92
N GLN A 26 2.58 -6.88 6.78
CA GLN A 26 3.33 -6.82 5.52
C GLN A 26 3.53 -5.38 5.06
N ALA A 27 2.46 -4.57 5.07
CA ALA A 27 2.50 -3.16 4.69
C ALA A 27 3.47 -2.37 5.59
N ILE A 28 3.44 -2.61 6.91
CA ILE A 28 4.39 -2.00 7.85
C ILE A 28 5.84 -2.42 7.54
N ARG A 29 6.09 -3.69 7.22
CA ARG A 29 7.45 -4.15 6.84
C ARG A 29 7.93 -3.48 5.56
N GLN A 30 7.09 -3.39 4.53
CA GLN A 30 7.45 -2.69 3.29
C GLN A 30 7.67 -1.20 3.52
N ALA A 31 6.82 -0.53 4.30
CA ALA A 31 7.02 0.88 4.66
C ALA A 31 8.38 1.10 5.35
N ARG A 32 8.76 0.22 6.28
CA ARG A 32 10.08 0.28 6.94
C ARG A 32 11.23 0.07 5.95
N GLN A 33 11.06 -0.81 4.97
CA GLN A 33 12.06 -1.01 3.92
C GLN A 33 12.20 0.25 3.05
N LEU A 34 11.10 0.88 2.64
CA LEU A 34 11.14 2.14 1.88
C LEU A 34 11.87 3.26 2.63
N VAL A 35 11.65 3.37 3.95
CA VAL A 35 12.41 4.30 4.80
C VAL A 35 13.90 3.93 4.83
N ALA A 36 14.22 2.65 4.99
CA ALA A 36 15.61 2.17 5.00
C ALA A 36 16.33 2.41 3.66
N ASP A 37 15.58 2.37 2.56
CA ASP A 37 16.07 2.64 1.20
C ASP A 37 16.19 4.14 0.88
N GLY A 38 15.78 5.03 1.79
CA GLY A 38 15.99 6.47 1.69
C GLY A 38 14.77 7.27 1.22
N ALA A 39 13.55 6.74 1.35
CA ALA A 39 12.34 7.52 1.11
C ALA A 39 12.16 8.62 2.18
N ASP A 40 11.91 9.85 1.73
CA ASP A 40 11.59 10.99 2.59
C ASP A 40 10.09 11.03 2.95
N ALA A 41 9.26 10.45 2.09
CA ALA A 41 7.82 10.31 2.27
C ALA A 41 7.33 8.96 1.73
N ILE A 42 6.18 8.51 2.20
CA ILE A 42 5.50 7.31 1.70
C ILE A 42 4.09 7.71 1.26
N ASP A 43 3.72 7.33 0.05
CA ASP A 43 2.37 7.41 -0.49
C ASP A 43 1.71 6.04 -0.38
N ILE A 44 0.57 5.97 0.30
CA ILE A 44 -0.12 4.71 0.62
C ILE A 44 -1.48 4.73 -0.07
N GLY A 45 -1.75 3.75 -0.94
CA GLY A 45 -3.00 3.66 -1.69
C GLY A 45 -3.69 2.30 -1.53
N GLY A 46 -4.95 2.30 -1.10
CA GLY A 46 -5.80 1.10 -0.99
C GLY A 46 -6.54 0.75 -2.29
N GLU A 47 -6.61 1.67 -3.24
CA GLU A 47 -7.23 1.47 -4.54
C GLU A 47 -6.18 1.35 -5.66
N SER A 48 -6.34 0.34 -6.53
CA SER A 48 -5.46 0.18 -7.68
C SER A 48 -5.90 1.07 -8.84
N THR A 49 -5.00 1.92 -9.34
CA THR A 49 -5.25 2.74 -10.54
C THR A 49 -4.77 2.08 -11.85
N ARG A 50 -4.45 0.77 -11.81
CA ARG A 50 -3.99 0.04 -13.00
C ARG A 50 -5.14 -0.12 -14.02
N PRO A 51 -4.85 -0.16 -15.34
CA PRO A 51 -5.88 -0.40 -16.34
C PRO A 51 -6.63 -1.70 -16.08
N GLY A 52 -7.96 -1.62 -15.99
CA GLY A 52 -8.83 -2.78 -15.74
C GLY A 52 -8.95 -3.21 -14.28
N ALA A 53 -8.45 -2.42 -13.31
CA ALA A 53 -8.76 -2.63 -11.90
C ALA A 53 -10.27 -2.50 -11.64
N ALA A 54 -10.78 -3.30 -10.71
CA ALA A 54 -12.10 -3.08 -10.14
C ALA A 54 -12.04 -1.90 -9.18
N PHE A 55 -13.07 -1.05 -9.22
CA PHE A 55 -13.27 -0.02 -8.20
C PHE A 55 -13.58 -0.68 -6.86
N VAL A 56 -13.00 -0.15 -5.79
CA VAL A 56 -13.33 -0.52 -4.42
C VAL A 56 -14.33 0.48 -3.84
N SER A 57 -15.15 0.04 -2.88
CA SER A 57 -15.97 0.99 -2.13
C SER A 57 -15.11 1.82 -1.18
N VAL A 58 -15.56 3.02 -0.78
CA VAL A 58 -14.84 3.84 0.21
C VAL A 58 -14.72 3.09 1.54
N GLU A 59 -15.76 2.34 1.92
CA GLU A 59 -15.74 1.51 3.12
C GLU A 59 -14.68 0.41 3.05
N GLU A 60 -14.44 -0.16 1.87
CA GLU A 60 -13.42 -1.18 1.63
C GLU A 60 -12.01 -0.59 1.56
N GLU A 61 -11.85 0.61 1.02
CA GLU A 61 -10.56 1.32 0.99
C GLU A 61 -10.09 1.76 2.39
N LEU A 62 -11.02 2.07 3.29
CA LEU A 62 -10.73 2.56 4.65
C LEU A 62 -10.65 1.45 5.73
N ALA A 63 -10.96 0.20 5.38
CA ALA A 63 -11.04 -0.94 6.31
C ALA A 63 -9.67 -1.52 6.68
#